data_AF-A0A1F7Y1W0-F1
#
_entry.id   AF-A0A1F7Y1W0-F1
#
_cell.length_a   1.000
_cell.length_b   1.000
_cell.length_c   1.000
_cell.angle_alpha   90.00
_cell.angle_beta   90.00
_cell.angle_gamma   90.00
#
_symmetry.space_group_name_H-M   'P 1'
#
loop_
_entity.id
_entity.type
_entity.pdbx_description
1 polymer ?
#
loop_
_entity_poly.entity_id
_entity_poly.type
_entity_poly.pdbx_seq_one_letter_code
_entity_poly.pdbx_strand_id
1 'polypeptide(L)'
;MKKLKKIPKFKSEEEEANFWDTHDTTDYFDVNKAIINPSFPNLKMSTKTITIRVTESLLDSLKMIANKKDVPYQSLVKMYLDEKVKEEFA
;
A
#
# COMPACT_ATOMS: atom_id res chain seq x y z
N MET A 1 25.59 -20.59 18.89
CA MET A 1 25.42 -19.83 17.63
C MET A 1 24.87 -20.78 16.59
N LYS A 2 23.63 -20.57 16.10
CA LYS A 2 22.99 -21.45 15.12
C LYS A 2 23.73 -21.29 13.78
N LYS A 3 24.17 -22.39 13.15
CA LYS A 3 24.81 -22.35 11.82
C LYS A 3 23.72 -22.21 10.77
N LEU A 4 23.61 -21.04 10.16
CA LEU A 4 22.64 -20.79 9.09
C LEU A 4 23.06 -21.51 7.80
N LYS A 5 22.09 -22.09 7.09
CA LYS A 5 22.30 -22.69 5.77
C LYS A 5 22.49 -21.57 4.74
N LYS A 6 23.28 -21.84 3.69
CA LYS A 6 23.46 -20.90 2.59
C LYS A 6 22.18 -20.88 1.74
N ILE A 7 21.68 -19.69 1.44
CA ILE A 7 20.56 -19.50 0.52
C ILE A 7 21.02 -19.89 -0.90
N PRO A 8 20.32 -20.81 -1.59
CA PRO A 8 20.67 -21.20 -2.95
C PRO A 8 20.43 -20.06 -3.94
N LYS A 9 21.10 -20.09 -5.09
CA LYS A 9 20.85 -19.12 -6.17
C LYS A 9 19.72 -19.63 -7.05
N PHE A 10 18.59 -18.93 -7.06
CA PHE A 10 17.46 -19.25 -7.93
C PHE A 10 17.62 -18.61 -9.30
N LYS A 11 17.07 -19.27 -10.33
CA LYS A 11 17.08 -18.78 -11.71
C LYS A 11 15.77 -18.05 -12.06
N SER A 12 14.68 -18.36 -11.38
CA SER A 12 13.35 -17.78 -11.54
C SER A 12 12.70 -17.50 -10.18
N GLU A 13 11.80 -16.52 -10.14
CA GLU A 13 10.98 -16.19 -8.97
C GLU A 13 10.04 -17.35 -8.58
N GLU A 14 9.54 -18.11 -9.57
CA GLU A 14 8.70 -19.29 -9.32
C GLU A 14 9.45 -20.41 -8.60
N GLU A 15 10.74 -20.63 -8.91
CA GLU A 15 11.58 -21.61 -8.21
C GLU A 15 11.85 -21.17 -6.77
N GLU A 16 12.02 -19.87 -6.55
CA GLU A 16 12.20 -19.30 -5.21
C GLU A 16 10.95 -19.48 -4.34
N ALA A 17 9.77 -19.16 -4.87
CA ALA A 17 8.50 -19.32 -4.16
C ALA A 17 8.26 -20.77 -3.74
N ASN A 18 8.41 -21.72 -4.67
CA ASN A 18 8.27 -23.16 -4.38
C ASN A 18 9.28 -23.67 -3.35
N PHE A 19 10.50 -23.13 -3.35
CA PHE A 19 11.52 -23.49 -2.36
C PHE A 19 11.13 -23.01 -0.96
N TRP A 20 10.67 -21.76 -0.82
CA TRP A 20 10.27 -21.20 0.47
C TRP A 20 8.97 -21.80 1.02
N ASP A 21 8.05 -22.25 0.17
CA ASP A 21 6.85 -22.97 0.60
C ASP A 21 7.17 -24.34 1.23
N THR A 22 8.28 -24.95 0.82
CA THR A 22 8.66 -26.31 1.24
C THR A 22 9.72 -26.33 2.35
N HIS A 23 10.42 -25.22 2.60
CA HIS A 23 11.56 -25.16 3.52
C HIS A 23 11.33 -24.19 4.68
N ASP A 24 11.78 -24.58 5.88
CA ASP A 24 11.73 -23.72 7.06
C ASP A 24 12.70 -22.53 6.93
N THR A 25 12.16 -21.32 6.97
CA THR A 25 12.91 -20.06 6.86
C THR A 25 13.83 -19.80 8.05
N THR A 26 13.58 -20.41 9.21
CA THR A 26 14.39 -20.25 10.44
C THR A 26 15.76 -20.95 10.38
N ASP A 27 15.99 -21.77 9.35
CA ASP A 27 17.27 -22.38 9.05
C ASP A 27 18.19 -21.51 8.18
N TYR A 28 17.61 -20.51 7.49
CA TYR A 28 18.30 -19.64 6.54
C TYR A 28 18.45 -18.20 7.03
N PHE A 29 17.49 -17.69 7.81
CA PHE A 29 17.51 -16.33 8.34
C PHE A 29 17.87 -16.27 9.83
N ASP A 30 18.70 -15.29 10.21
CA ASP A 30 18.98 -14.99 11.61
C ASP A 30 17.82 -14.18 12.21
N VAL A 31 16.89 -14.86 12.86
CA VAL A 31 15.76 -14.23 13.55
C VAL A 31 16.20 -13.18 14.58
N ASN A 32 17.40 -13.28 15.15
CA ASN A 32 17.92 -12.29 16.11
C ASN A 32 18.32 -10.97 15.45
N LYS A 33 18.51 -10.96 14.13
CA LYS A 33 18.81 -9.74 13.33
C LYS A 33 17.58 -9.19 12.62
N ALA A 34 16.41 -9.81 12.79
CA ALA A 34 15.19 -9.34 12.17
C ALA A 34 14.78 -8.00 12.77
N ILE A 35 14.43 -7.04 11.91
CA ILE A 35 13.88 -5.75 12.33
C ILE A 35 12.40 -5.98 12.65
N ILE A 36 12.04 -5.88 13.92
CA ILE A 36 10.64 -5.94 14.36
C ILE A 36 9.99 -4.58 14.05
N ASN A 37 8.89 -4.58 13.29
CA ASN A 37 8.19 -3.40 12.80
C ASN A 37 9.08 -2.48 11.92
N PRO A 38 9.52 -2.95 10.74
CA PRO A 38 10.26 -2.10 9.82
C PRO A 38 9.38 -0.90 9.41
N SER A 39 9.84 0.30 9.73
CA SER A 39 9.26 1.50 9.15
C SER A 39 9.75 1.60 7.71
N PHE A 40 8.81 1.69 6.77
CA PHE A 40 9.10 1.90 5.36
C PHE A 40 8.77 3.34 4.96
N PRO A 41 9.59 4.33 5.40
CA PRO A 41 9.29 5.75 5.19
C PRO A 41 9.26 6.14 3.70
N ASN A 42 9.87 5.31 2.84
CA ASN A 42 10.01 5.55 1.40
C ASN A 42 9.02 4.76 0.53
N LEU A 43 8.08 4.00 1.13
CA LEU A 43 6.95 3.46 0.37
C LEU A 43 6.03 4.61 -0.02
N LYS A 44 6.30 5.18 -1.20
CA LYS A 44 5.48 6.24 -1.76
C LYS A 44 4.18 5.64 -2.24
N MET A 45 3.05 6.00 -1.63
CA MET A 45 1.75 5.76 -2.27
C MET A 45 1.81 6.42 -3.65
N SER A 46 1.73 5.61 -4.71
CA SER A 46 1.82 6.09 -6.08
C SER A 46 0.55 6.88 -6.40
N THR A 47 0.65 8.21 -6.42
CA THR A 47 -0.46 9.07 -6.82
C THR A 47 -0.47 9.22 -8.33
N LYS A 48 -1.60 8.92 -8.97
CA LYS A 48 -1.82 9.18 -10.40
C LYS A 48 -2.85 10.29 -10.59
N THR A 49 -2.53 11.28 -11.41
CA THR A 49 -3.48 12.33 -11.77
C THR A 49 -4.53 11.75 -12.71
N ILE A 50 -5.80 11.94 -12.38
CA ILE A 50 -6.94 11.59 -13.22
C ILE A 50 -7.69 12.86 -13.62
N THR A 51 -8.16 12.91 -14.86
CA THR A 51 -9.06 13.97 -15.35
C THR A 51 -10.45 13.38 -15.47
N ILE A 52 -11.42 13.93 -14.74
CA ILE A 52 -12.81 13.49 -14.76
C ILE A 52 -13.72 14.65 -15.18
N ARG A 53 -14.80 14.33 -15.90
CA ARG A 53 -15.87 15.30 -16.18
C ARG A 53 -16.90 15.24 -15.07
N VAL A 54 -17.31 16.40 -14.58
CA VAL A 54 -18.36 16.56 -13.58
C VAL A 54 -19.27 17.72 -13.99
N THR A 55 -20.49 17.75 -13.47
CA THR A 55 -21.41 18.89 -13.69
C THR A 55 -20.95 20.10 -12.87
N GLU A 56 -21.27 21.31 -13.35
CA GLU A 56 -20.92 22.57 -12.65
C GLU A 56 -21.57 22.62 -11.26
N SER A 57 -22.85 22.27 -11.17
CA SER A 57 -23.61 22.17 -9.92
C SER A 57 -22.94 21.27 -8.87
N LEU A 58 -22.37 20.13 -9.29
CA LEU A 58 -21.67 19.23 -8.39
C LEU A 58 -20.36 19.84 -7.90
N LEU A 59 -19.60 20.47 -8.79
CA LEU A 59 -18.34 21.13 -8.44
C LEU A 59 -18.57 22.25 -7.42
N ASP A 60 -19.61 23.06 -7.59
CA ASP A 60 -19.93 24.15 -6.68
C ASP A 60 -20.41 23.64 -5.32
N SER A 61 -21.21 22.57 -5.31
CA SER A 61 -21.62 21.89 -4.08
C SER A 61 -20.42 21.33 -3.32
N LEU A 62 -19.47 20.71 -4.02
CA LEU A 62 -18.23 20.19 -3.43
C LEU A 62 -17.38 21.32 -2.83
N LYS A 63 -17.24 22.45 -3.51
CA LYS A 63 -16.51 23.62 -2.98
C LYS A 63 -17.18 24.18 -1.73
N MET A 64 -18.51 24.29 -1.72
CA MET A 64 -19.25 24.79 -0.57
C MET A 64 -19.07 23.87 0.66
N ILE A 65 -19.18 22.56 0.47
CA ILE A 65 -18.98 21.58 1.55
C ILE A 65 -17.54 21.60 2.05
N ALA A 66 -16.57 21.72 1.14
CA ALA A 66 -15.16 21.78 1.47
C ALA A 66 -14.83 23.01 2.33
N ASN A 67 -15.38 24.18 1.96
CA ASN A 67 -15.25 25.40 2.74
C ASN A 67 -15.89 25.25 4.14
N LYS A 68 -17.08 24.66 4.22
CA LYS A 68 -17.75 24.39 5.52
C LYS A 68 -16.94 23.47 6.43
N LYS A 69 -16.18 22.53 5.86
CA LYS A 69 -15.33 21.57 6.57
C LYS A 69 -13.90 22.08 6.78
N ASP A 70 -13.59 23.30 6.35
CA ASP A 70 -12.25 23.90 6.37
C ASP A 70 -11.16 23.02 5.71
N VAL A 71 -11.51 22.41 4.57
CA VAL A 71 -10.59 21.57 3.79
C VAL A 71 -10.56 21.99 2.31
N PRO A 72 -9.45 21.74 1.58
CA PRO A 72 -9.42 21.93 0.14
C PRO A 72 -10.41 21.01 -0.57
N TYR A 73 -11.12 21.50 -1.59
CA TYR A 73 -12.12 20.69 -2.32
C TYR A 73 -11.54 19.41 -2.93
N GLN A 74 -10.29 19.46 -3.41
CA GLN A 74 -9.60 18.28 -3.95
C GLN A 74 -9.33 17.23 -2.88
N SER A 75 -9.04 17.64 -1.64
CA SER A 75 -8.88 16.73 -0.51
C SER A 75 -10.21 16.11 -0.12
N LEU A 76 -11.29 16.91 -0.10
CA LEU A 76 -12.64 16.40 0.15
C LEU A 76 -13.05 15.34 -0.88
N VAL A 77 -12.80 15.60 -2.17
CA VAL A 77 -13.10 14.64 -3.23
C VAL A 77 -12.35 13.33 -3.03
N LYS A 78 -11.07 13.39 -2.67
CA LYS A 78 -10.27 12.18 -2.38
C LYS A 78 -10.87 11.37 -1.23
N MET A 79 -11.28 12.05 -0.15
CA MET A 79 -11.89 11.39 1.01
C MET A 79 -13.20 10.69 0.63
N TYR A 80 -14.08 11.38 -0.10
CA TYR A 80 -15.36 10.80 -0.52
C TYR A 80 -15.20 9.63 -1.49
N LEU A 81 -14.23 9.69 -2.41
CA LEU A 81 -13.94 8.58 -3.31
C LEU A 81 -13.42 7.37 -2.53
N ASP A 82 -12.50 7.57 -1.59
CA ASP A 82 -11.96 6.48 -0.76
C ASP A 82 -13.05 5.85 0.12
N GLU A 83 -13.89 6.67 0.76
CA GLU A 83 -15.02 6.22 1.58
C GLU A 83 -16.00 5.38 0.77
N LYS A 84 -16.41 5.88 -0.42
CA LYS A 84 -17.33 5.16 -1.30
C LYS A 84 -16.74 3.85 -1.82
N VAL A 85 -15.47 3.84 -2.17
CA VAL A 85 -14.79 2.61 -2.61
C VAL A 85 -14.76 1.58 -1.47
N LYS A 86 -14.42 1.99 -0.25
CA LYS A 86 -14.40 1.11 0.92
C LYS A 86 -15.77 0.54 1.25
N GLU A 87 -16.83 1.33 1.10
CA GLU A 87 -18.22 0.90 1.30
C GLU A 87 -18.62 -0.21 0.33
N GLU A 88 -18.23 -0.12 -0.95
CA GLU A 88 -18.55 -1.11 -1.98
C GLU A 88 -17.71 -2.40 -1.88
N PHE A 89 -16.55 -2.34 -1.24
CA PHE A 89 -15.68 -3.50 -0.98
C PHE A 89 -15.97 -4.20 0.35
N ALA A 90 -16.84 -3.64 1.20
CA ALA A 90 -17.26 -4.19 2.48
C ALA A 90 -18.45 -5.16 2.31
#